data_AF-A0A6A6YWN6-F1
#
_entry.id   AF-A0A6A6YWN6-F1
#
_cell.length_a   1.000
_cell.length_b   1.000
_cell.length_c   1.000
_cell.angle_alpha   90.00
_cell.angle_beta   90.00
_cell.angle_gamma   90.00
#
_symmetry.space_group_name_H-M   'P 1'
#
loop_
_entity.id
_entity.type
_entity.pdbx_description
1 polymer ?
#
loop_
_entity_poly.entity_id
_entity_poly.type
_entity_poly.pdbx_seq_one_letter_code
_entity_poly.pdbx_strand_id
1 'polypeptide(L)'
;PPMMSDGNRNRSIWRPADGDGDPSRETFNRSFGTKWGHPTWKLFTGDAADEIEPGMNEPPRYVYLDDKAAYTILNHKAYTARERYQYWSFDFNRQGMIRTNRPNRGRPVYQDKNQLSLASAPHLGRPSSYLFSGGLSATYLSARSNMART
;
A
#
# COMPACT_ATOMS: atom_id res chain seq x y z
N PRO A 1 -4.40 -3.90 -20.78
CA PRO A 1 -5.00 -3.98 -19.43
C PRO A 1 -4.83 -2.62 -18.72
N PRO A 2 -5.73 -2.21 -17.81
CA PRO A 2 -5.58 -0.95 -17.10
C PRO A 2 -4.32 -0.97 -16.24
N MET A 3 -3.61 0.16 -16.22
CA MET A 3 -2.37 0.33 -15.49
C MET A 3 -2.47 1.53 -14.55
N MET A 4 -1.77 1.44 -13.43
CA MET A 4 -1.64 2.52 -12.43
C MET A 4 -0.17 2.67 -12.05
N SER A 5 0.27 3.89 -11.79
CA SER A 5 1.61 4.13 -11.24
C SER A 5 1.71 3.55 -9.83
N ASP A 6 2.76 2.77 -9.56
CA ASP A 6 3.10 2.33 -8.20
C ASP A 6 3.98 3.33 -7.45
N GLY A 7 4.18 4.53 -8.04
CA GLY A 7 5.09 5.59 -7.61
C GLY A 7 6.47 5.55 -8.27
N ASN A 8 6.85 4.43 -8.92
CA ASN A 8 8.10 4.30 -9.67
C ASN A 8 7.87 3.99 -11.16
N ARG A 9 6.86 3.15 -11.47
CA ARG A 9 6.49 2.76 -12.83
C ARG A 9 5.01 2.39 -12.91
N ASN A 10 4.49 2.34 -14.12
CA ASN A 10 3.15 1.81 -14.37
C ASN A 10 3.13 0.29 -14.17
N ARG A 11 2.15 -0.19 -13.40
CA ARG A 11 1.86 -1.61 -13.17
C ARG A 11 0.47 -1.96 -13.62
N SER A 12 0.29 -3.19 -14.08
CA SER A 12 -1.04 -3.76 -14.27
C SER A 12 -1.79 -3.78 -12.95
N ILE A 13 -3.06 -3.38 -12.99
CA ILE A 13 -3.97 -3.53 -11.85
C ILE A 13 -4.31 -5.01 -11.69
N TRP A 14 -4.26 -5.50 -10.45
CA TRP A 14 -4.64 -6.86 -10.09
C TRP A 14 -6.14 -7.10 -10.30
N ARG A 15 -6.51 -8.31 -10.73
CA ARG A 15 -7.89 -8.76 -10.88
C ARG A 15 -8.06 -10.11 -10.17
N PRO A 16 -9.29 -10.50 -9.76
CA PRO A 16 -9.53 -11.79 -9.12
C PRO A 16 -8.95 -13.00 -9.85
N ALA A 17 -9.04 -13.02 -11.19
CA ALA A 17 -8.50 -14.10 -12.02
C ALA A 17 -6.96 -14.19 -12.03
N ASP A 18 -6.25 -13.17 -11.52
CA ASP A 18 -4.79 -13.18 -11.43
C ASP A 18 -4.28 -14.01 -10.25
N GLY A 19 -5.10 -14.21 -9.21
CA GLY A 19 -4.69 -14.90 -7.98
C GLY A 19 -3.55 -14.20 -7.24
N ASP A 20 -2.85 -14.93 -6.38
CA ASP A 20 -1.64 -14.42 -5.73
C ASP A 20 -0.52 -14.17 -6.74
N GLY A 21 0.34 -13.19 -6.45
CA GLY A 21 1.53 -12.97 -7.28
C GLY A 21 2.63 -14.02 -7.04
N ASP A 22 3.69 -13.92 -7.83
CA ASP A 22 4.82 -14.84 -7.78
C ASP A 22 5.52 -14.82 -6.39
N PRO A 23 5.51 -15.94 -5.63
CA PRO A 23 6.15 -16.04 -4.33
C PRO A 23 7.65 -16.37 -4.41
N SER A 24 8.24 -16.47 -5.61
CA SER A 24 9.62 -16.89 -5.81
C SER A 24 10.61 -16.01 -5.05
N ARG A 25 11.33 -16.64 -4.11
CA ARG A 25 12.38 -15.96 -3.33
C ARG A 25 13.54 -15.50 -4.21
N GLU A 26 13.83 -16.20 -5.29
CA GLU A 26 14.87 -15.82 -6.26
C GLU A 26 14.51 -14.50 -6.94
N THR A 27 13.31 -14.42 -7.51
CA THR A 27 12.80 -13.21 -8.17
C THR A 27 12.69 -12.05 -7.17
N PHE A 28 12.20 -12.32 -5.96
CA PHE A 28 12.14 -11.35 -4.88
C PHE A 28 13.53 -10.79 -4.53
N ASN A 29 14.51 -11.64 -4.25
CA ASN A 29 15.85 -11.21 -3.85
C ASN A 29 16.53 -10.34 -4.92
N ARG A 30 16.34 -10.68 -6.21
CA ARG A 30 16.86 -9.89 -7.34
C ARG A 30 16.20 -8.53 -7.47
N SER A 31 14.96 -8.38 -7.01
CA SER A 31 14.14 -7.20 -7.27
C SER A 31 13.97 -6.26 -6.07
N PHE A 32 14.08 -6.76 -4.84
CA PHE A 32 13.71 -6.06 -3.60
C PHE A 32 14.49 -4.77 -3.32
N GLY A 33 15.75 -4.70 -3.76
CA GLY A 33 16.59 -3.50 -3.63
C GLY A 33 16.52 -2.55 -4.82
N THR A 34 15.80 -2.93 -5.88
CA THR A 34 15.77 -2.16 -7.13
C THR A 34 14.62 -1.16 -7.13
N LYS A 35 14.80 -0.02 -7.82
CA LYS A 35 13.72 0.95 -8.04
C LYS A 35 12.52 0.39 -8.81
N TRP A 36 12.72 -0.73 -9.51
CA TRP A 36 11.69 -1.37 -10.35
C TRP A 36 10.80 -2.33 -9.58
N GLY A 37 11.25 -2.80 -8.41
CA GLY A 37 10.55 -3.80 -7.62
C GLY A 37 10.31 -5.12 -8.38
N HIS A 38 9.45 -5.98 -7.83
CA HIS A 38 9.10 -7.27 -8.40
C HIS A 38 8.55 -7.11 -9.82
N PRO A 39 9.08 -7.85 -10.81
CA PRO A 39 8.73 -7.67 -12.22
C PRO A 39 7.29 -8.08 -12.54
N THR A 40 6.78 -9.11 -11.86
CA THR A 40 5.48 -9.74 -12.16
C THR A 40 4.33 -9.30 -11.26
N TRP A 41 4.63 -8.69 -10.10
CA TRP A 41 3.59 -8.32 -9.14
C TRP A 41 2.77 -7.13 -9.66
N LYS A 42 1.45 -7.28 -9.48
CA LYS A 42 0.42 -6.32 -9.88
C LYS A 42 0.03 -5.42 -8.71
N LEU A 43 -0.72 -4.37 -8.99
CA LEU A 43 -1.19 -3.41 -7.98
C LEU A 43 -2.63 -3.72 -7.58
N PHE A 44 -2.84 -4.06 -6.32
CA PHE A 44 -4.15 -4.30 -5.72
C PHE A 44 -4.76 -2.96 -5.26
N THR A 45 -5.86 -2.59 -5.91
CA THR A 45 -6.66 -1.38 -5.61
C THR A 45 -8.06 -1.72 -5.08
N GLY A 46 -8.27 -2.96 -4.63
CA GLY A 46 -9.54 -3.40 -4.07
C GLY A 46 -9.69 -2.98 -2.62
N ASP A 47 -10.92 -2.99 -2.10
CA ASP A 47 -11.12 -2.87 -0.67
C ASP A 47 -10.70 -4.18 0.01
N ALA A 48 -9.77 -4.07 0.97
CA ALA A 48 -9.59 -5.15 1.93
C ALA A 48 -10.85 -5.18 2.81
N ALA A 49 -11.42 -6.36 3.03
CA ALA A 49 -12.62 -6.51 3.85
C ALA A 49 -12.38 -5.94 5.25
N ASP A 50 -13.43 -5.39 5.87
CA ASP A 50 -13.37 -4.89 7.25
C ASP A 50 -13.10 -6.02 8.24
N GLU A 51 -13.64 -7.21 7.95
CA GLU A 51 -13.34 -8.46 8.64
C GLU A 51 -12.54 -9.34 7.69
N ILE A 52 -11.22 -9.43 7.88
CA ILE A 52 -10.38 -10.32 7.07
C ILE A 52 -10.28 -11.69 7.73
N GLU A 53 -10.82 -12.70 7.07
CA GLU A 53 -10.60 -14.11 7.31
C GLU A 53 -9.53 -14.63 6.33
N PRO A 54 -8.33 -15.01 6.82
CA PRO A 54 -7.29 -15.58 5.97
C PRO A 54 -7.82 -16.79 5.19
N GLY A 55 -7.58 -16.81 3.88
CA GLY A 55 -8.06 -17.85 2.96
C GLY A 55 -9.45 -17.64 2.37
N MET A 56 -10.22 -16.65 2.83
CA MET A 56 -11.59 -16.41 2.35
C MET A 56 -11.73 -15.07 1.62
N ASN A 57 -11.53 -13.96 2.34
CA ASN A 57 -11.75 -12.61 1.82
C ASN A 57 -10.51 -11.71 2.03
N GLU A 58 -9.33 -12.33 2.01
CA GLU A 58 -8.07 -11.61 2.11
C GLU A 58 -7.68 -10.90 0.81
N PRO A 59 -6.95 -9.78 0.92
CA PRO A 59 -6.23 -9.24 -0.21
C PRO A 59 -5.25 -10.29 -0.79
N PRO A 60 -5.05 -10.30 -2.12
CA PRO A 60 -4.09 -11.22 -2.74
C PRO A 60 -2.70 -11.00 -2.15
N ARG A 61 -1.98 -12.10 -1.96
CA ARG A 61 -0.61 -12.10 -1.44
C ARG A 61 0.36 -11.87 -2.60
N TYR A 62 1.56 -11.39 -2.27
CA TYR A 62 2.63 -11.17 -3.24
C TYR A 62 2.23 -10.17 -4.35
N VAL A 63 1.59 -9.08 -3.92
CA VAL A 63 1.21 -7.95 -4.78
C VAL A 63 1.72 -6.64 -4.18
N TYR A 64 1.57 -5.56 -4.93
CA TYR A 64 1.66 -4.20 -4.39
C TYR A 64 0.31 -3.75 -3.88
N LEU A 65 0.28 -3.19 -2.68
CA LEU A 65 -0.95 -2.61 -2.14
C LEU A 65 -1.02 -1.12 -2.48
N ASP A 66 -2.21 -0.64 -2.79
CA ASP A 66 -2.47 0.79 -2.74
C ASP A 66 -2.54 1.31 -1.30
N ASP A 67 -2.55 2.64 -1.12
CA ASP A 67 -2.47 3.25 0.22
C ASP A 67 -3.64 2.85 1.12
N LYS A 68 -4.87 2.79 0.59
CA LYS A 68 -6.03 2.32 1.35
C LYS A 68 -5.88 0.86 1.79
N ALA A 69 -5.51 -0.05 0.91
CA ALA A 69 -5.33 -1.46 1.26
C ALA A 69 -4.16 -1.66 2.25
N ALA A 70 -3.05 -0.94 2.07
CA ALA A 70 -1.92 -0.99 2.99
C ALA A 70 -2.29 -0.47 4.38
N TYR A 71 -3.08 0.61 4.46
CA TYR A 71 -3.60 1.13 5.73
C TYR A 71 -4.52 0.12 6.42
N THR A 72 -5.45 -0.50 5.69
CA THR A 72 -6.34 -1.53 6.26
C THR A 72 -5.53 -2.70 6.82
N ILE A 73 -4.60 -3.27 6.03
CA ILE A 73 -3.77 -4.39 6.49
C ILE A 73 -2.87 -4.01 7.69
N LEU A 74 -2.34 -2.79 7.72
CA LEU A 74 -1.50 -2.31 8.83
C LEU A 74 -2.28 -2.31 10.16
N ASN A 75 -3.55 -1.93 10.12
CA ASN A 75 -4.38 -1.75 11.31
C ASN A 75 -5.25 -2.98 11.64
N HIS A 76 -5.35 -3.93 10.71
CA HIS A 76 -6.10 -5.18 10.93
C HIS A 76 -5.32 -6.18 11.80
N LYS A 77 -6.04 -6.98 12.60
CA LYS A 77 -5.45 -7.96 13.54
C LYS A 77 -5.21 -9.35 12.94
N ALA A 78 -5.74 -9.62 11.74
CA ALA A 78 -5.62 -10.93 11.08
C ALA A 78 -4.18 -11.32 10.71
N TYR A 79 -3.26 -10.36 10.63
CA TYR A 79 -1.90 -10.63 10.20
C TYR A 79 -0.89 -10.23 11.27
N THR A 80 -0.01 -11.18 11.59
CA THR A 80 1.19 -10.91 12.36
C THR A 80 2.16 -10.01 11.58
N ALA A 81 3.09 -9.37 12.28
CA ALA A 81 4.15 -8.57 11.66
C ALA A 81 4.96 -9.37 10.61
N ARG A 82 5.18 -10.67 10.88
CA ARG A 82 5.89 -11.58 9.98
C ARG A 82 5.08 -11.85 8.71
N GLU A 83 3.78 -12.09 8.84
CA GLU A 83 2.91 -12.34 7.68
C GLU A 83 2.78 -11.11 6.79
N ARG A 84 2.63 -9.92 7.38
CA ARG A 84 2.62 -8.66 6.60
C ARG A 84 3.90 -8.51 5.78
N TYR A 85 5.06 -8.76 6.40
CA TYR A 85 6.33 -8.74 5.69
C TYR A 85 6.44 -9.82 4.62
N GLN A 86 5.93 -11.03 4.89
CA GLN A 86 6.02 -12.16 3.97
C GLN A 86 5.15 -11.96 2.73
N TYR A 87 3.90 -11.53 2.91
CA TYR A 87 2.92 -11.42 1.83
C TYR A 87 3.02 -10.10 1.07
N TRP A 88 3.38 -8.99 1.72
CA TRP A 88 3.47 -7.66 1.09
C TRP A 88 4.78 -6.98 1.47
N SER A 89 5.89 -7.66 1.16
CA SER A 89 7.26 -7.26 1.50
C SER A 89 7.67 -5.89 0.93
N PHE A 90 7.05 -5.43 -0.16
CA PHE A 90 7.28 -4.09 -0.72
C PHE A 90 6.47 -2.98 -0.05
N ASP A 91 5.53 -3.33 0.81
CA ASP A 91 4.71 -2.40 1.58
C ASP A 91 5.14 -2.36 3.05
N PHE A 92 5.49 -3.53 3.63
CA PHE A 92 5.87 -3.67 5.03
C PHE A 92 7.33 -4.08 5.24
N ASN A 93 7.92 -3.69 6.38
CA ASN A 93 9.24 -4.13 6.83
C ASN A 93 9.15 -5.38 7.71
N ARG A 94 10.29 -5.91 8.17
CA ARG A 94 10.36 -7.13 9.01
C ARG A 94 9.62 -7.01 10.34
N GLN A 95 9.41 -5.79 10.82
CA GLN A 95 8.64 -5.48 12.02
C GLN A 95 7.15 -5.29 11.72
N GLY A 96 6.70 -5.53 10.48
CA GLY A 96 5.32 -5.40 10.06
C GLY A 96 4.83 -3.95 9.96
N MET A 97 5.75 -2.97 9.92
CA MET A 97 5.45 -1.55 9.79
C MET A 97 5.60 -1.12 8.34
N ILE A 98 4.97 0.00 7.94
CA ILE A 98 5.16 0.56 6.60
C ILE A 98 6.63 0.86 6.34
N ARG A 99 7.10 0.51 5.14
CA ARG A 99 8.47 0.80 4.72
C ARG A 99 8.67 2.29 4.50
N THR A 100 9.81 2.80 4.96
CA THR A 100 10.17 4.21 4.79
C THR A 100 10.27 4.67 3.34
N ASN A 101 10.64 3.77 2.43
CA ASN A 101 10.78 4.07 1.01
C ASN A 101 9.58 3.57 0.19
N ARG A 102 8.45 3.25 0.83
CA ARG A 102 7.22 2.89 0.12
C ARG A 102 6.73 4.13 -0.66
N PRO A 103 6.51 4.06 -1.98
CA PRO A 103 5.88 5.18 -2.68
C PRO A 103 4.38 5.26 -2.36
N ASN A 104 3.82 6.48 -2.31
CA ASN A 104 2.36 6.66 -2.25
C ASN A 104 1.73 6.24 -3.57
N ARG A 105 0.63 5.49 -3.51
CA ARG A 105 -0.05 4.98 -4.71
C ARG A 105 -1.53 4.72 -4.48
N GLY A 106 -2.33 5.03 -5.50
CA GLY A 106 -3.76 4.70 -5.58
C GLY A 106 -4.65 5.55 -4.68
N ARG A 107 -5.40 4.93 -3.77
CA ARG A 107 -6.48 5.63 -3.04
C ARG A 107 -5.97 6.24 -1.73
N PRO A 108 -6.19 7.55 -1.48
CA PRO A 108 -5.86 8.16 -0.20
C PRO A 108 -6.72 7.62 0.95
N VAL A 109 -6.21 7.77 2.18
CA VAL A 109 -6.96 7.46 3.40
C VAL A 109 -7.17 8.72 4.20
N TYR A 110 -8.43 9.11 4.39
CA TYR A 110 -8.80 10.28 5.19
C TYR A 110 -9.21 9.87 6.61
N GLN A 111 -8.85 10.68 7.61
CA GLN A 111 -9.21 10.44 9.02
C GLN A 111 -10.51 11.14 9.42
N ASP A 112 -10.95 12.12 8.64
CA ASP A 112 -12.17 12.87 8.89
C ASP A 112 -13.16 12.76 7.74
N LYS A 113 -14.43 12.98 8.06
CA LYS A 113 -15.55 12.92 7.11
C LYS A 113 -15.45 13.98 6.00
N ASN A 114 -14.77 15.08 6.28
CA ASN A 114 -14.60 16.21 5.35
C ASN A 114 -13.37 16.04 4.44
N GLN A 115 -12.64 14.93 4.59
CA GLN A 115 -11.44 14.59 3.82
C GLN A 115 -10.35 15.68 3.86
N LEU A 116 -10.16 16.29 5.03
CA LEU A 116 -9.18 17.38 5.23
C LEU A 116 -7.83 16.89 5.78
N SER A 117 -7.83 15.76 6.47
CA SER A 117 -6.67 15.16 7.10
C SER A 117 -6.47 13.73 6.59
N LEU A 118 -5.23 13.43 6.20
CA LEU A 118 -4.83 12.11 5.74
C LEU A 118 -4.33 11.27 6.91
N ALA A 119 -4.60 9.98 6.86
CA ALA A 119 -4.04 9.03 7.81
C ALA A 119 -2.53 8.96 7.66
N SER A 120 -1.84 8.68 8.76
CA SER A 120 -0.40 8.47 8.76
C SER A 120 0.02 7.27 9.61
N ALA A 121 1.21 6.74 9.33
CA ALA A 121 1.85 5.68 10.10
C ALA A 121 3.29 6.07 10.44
N PRO A 122 3.77 5.83 11.67
CA PRO A 122 5.14 6.19 12.05
C PRO A 122 6.16 5.32 11.32
N HIS A 123 7.29 5.91 10.95
CA HIS A 123 8.46 5.14 10.58
C HIS A 123 9.23 4.70 11.81
N LEU A 124 9.61 3.42 11.86
CA LEU A 124 10.41 2.90 12.96
C LEU A 124 11.75 3.64 13.06
N GLY A 125 12.04 4.22 14.23
CA GLY A 125 13.30 4.90 14.51
C GLY A 125 13.52 6.20 13.71
N ARG A 126 12.46 6.82 13.17
CA ARG A 126 12.56 8.10 12.45
C ARG A 126 11.50 9.08 12.94
N PRO A 127 11.79 10.39 12.92
CA PRO A 127 10.82 11.42 13.32
C PRO A 127 9.71 11.64 12.28
N SER A 128 9.89 11.16 11.04
CA SER A 128 8.90 11.30 9.98
C SER A 128 7.88 10.16 9.98
N SER A 129 6.66 10.46 9.55
CA SER A 129 5.61 9.48 9.27
C SER A 129 5.42 9.28 7.77
N TYR A 130 4.85 8.13 7.44
CA TYR A 130 4.26 7.87 6.13
C TYR A 130 2.85 8.46 6.08
N LEU A 131 2.53 9.27 5.08
CA LEU A 131 1.19 9.83 4.88
C LEU A 131 0.49 9.09 3.74
N PHE A 132 -0.64 8.45 4.01
CA PHE A 132 -1.38 7.63 3.03
C PHE A 132 -2.16 8.51 2.03
N SER A 133 -1.44 9.17 1.12
CA SER A 133 -1.98 10.20 0.23
C SER A 133 -2.52 9.69 -1.10
N GLY A 134 -2.36 8.40 -1.43
CA GLY A 134 -2.74 7.85 -2.73
C GLY A 134 -1.95 8.42 -3.91
N GLY A 135 -0.86 9.17 -3.66
CA GLY A 135 -0.12 9.88 -4.69
C GLY A 135 -0.70 11.25 -5.05
N LEU A 136 -1.61 11.80 -4.24
CA LEU A 136 -2.06 13.18 -4.39
C LEU A 136 -0.89 14.16 -4.28
N SER A 137 -0.86 15.15 -5.16
CA SER A 137 0.18 16.18 -5.14
C SER A 137 0.01 17.12 -3.95
N ALA A 138 1.12 17.73 -3.49
CA ALA A 138 1.08 18.71 -2.42
C ALA A 138 0.15 19.90 -2.76
N THR A 139 0.10 20.31 -4.03
CA THR A 139 -0.81 21.37 -4.51
C THR A 139 -2.27 21.00 -4.30
N TYR A 140 -2.65 19.75 -4.60
CA TYR A 140 -4.02 19.27 -4.41
C TYR A 140 -4.43 19.28 -2.93
N LEU A 141 -3.53 18.82 -2.05
CA LEU A 141 -3.77 18.80 -0.60
C LEU A 141 -3.91 20.22 -0.05
N SER A 142 -3.03 21.14 -0.46
CA SER A 142 -3.11 22.55 -0.05
C SER A 142 -4.38 23.25 -0.52
N ALA A 143 -4.81 23.00 -1.77
CA ALA A 143 -6.03 23.61 -2.32
C ALA A 143 -7.29 23.19 -1.54
N ARG A 144 -7.40 21.91 -1.17
CA ARG A 144 -8.52 21.41 -0.36
C ARG A 144 -8.58 22.02 1.03
N SER A 145 -7.44 22.14 1.71
CA SER A 145 -7.37 22.79 3.03
C SER A 145 -7.75 24.27 2.98
N ASN A 146 -7.59 24.93 1.84
CA ASN A 146 -7.99 26.34 1.67
C ASN A 146 -9.49 26.50 1.42
N MET A 147 -10.10 25.62 0.61
CA MET A 147 -11.56 25.65 0.35
C MET A 147 -12.40 25.36 1.60
N ALA A 148 -11.88 24.58 2.55
CA ALA A 148 -12.59 24.29 3.80
C ALA A 148 -12.55 25.45 4.82
N ARG A 149 -11.76 26.50 4.56
CA ARG A 149 -11.57 27.65 5.45
C ARG A 149 -12.35 28.90 5.01
N THR A 150 -13.05 28.83 3.89
CA THR A 150 -13.92 29.88 3.32
C THR A 150 -15.38 29.46 3.44
#